data_AF-A0A534JZP9-F1
#
_entry.id   AF-A0A534JZP9-F1
#
_cell.length_a   1.000
_cell.length_b   1.000
_cell.length_c   1.000
_cell.angle_alpha   90.00
_cell.angle_beta   90.00
_cell.angle_gamma   90.00
#
_symmetry.space_group_name_H-M   'P 1'
#
loop_
_entity.id
_entity.type
_entity.pdbx_description
1 polymer ?
#
loop_
_entity_poly.entity_id
_entity_poly.type
_entity_poly.pdbx_seq_one_letter_code
_entity_poly.pdbx_strand_id
1 'polypeptide(L)'
;MAQSMQQEYAGQSEQAGASGGKQKKPTRKAFDSAKRRFNRKLLGDKGVKVKAPKVSSIEETTLGKITTIPKIVRRNMNEIEIQPILKNFSYVRILYDTMANEYFYEAIEPKLLEEESELLGVLKEILVENLEMLEDADKEQKQNYLRRIVDGLLRELGVDLHPVS
;
A
#
# COMPACT_ATOMS: atom_id res chain seq x y z
N MET A 1 33.57 -66.13 34.18
CA MET A 1 33.13 -66.02 32.77
C MET A 1 31.71 -65.47 32.75
N ALA A 2 31.56 -64.16 32.98
CA ALA A 2 30.26 -63.49 33.08
C ALA A 2 30.38 -62.04 32.56
N GLN A 3 31.03 -61.86 31.41
CA GLN A 3 31.20 -60.59 30.71
C GLN A 3 31.39 -60.88 29.21
N SER A 4 30.31 -61.23 28.50
CA SER A 4 30.32 -61.27 27.02
C SER A 4 28.90 -61.27 26.43
N MET A 5 27.93 -60.63 27.09
CA MET A 5 26.53 -60.66 26.64
C MET A 5 25.82 -59.29 26.79
N GLN A 6 26.50 -58.20 26.43
CA GLN A 6 25.92 -56.85 26.54
C GLN A 6 26.47 -55.79 25.56
N GLN A 7 27.12 -56.18 24.46
CA GLN A 7 27.74 -55.20 23.53
C GLN A 7 27.28 -55.24 22.06
N GLU A 8 26.11 -55.81 21.75
CA GLU A 8 25.53 -55.76 20.39
C GLU A 8 24.25 -54.92 20.26
N TYR A 9 24.04 -53.95 21.17
CA TYR A 9 22.98 -52.94 21.08
C TYR A 9 23.55 -51.55 20.77
N ALA A 10 24.17 -51.37 19.60
CA ALA A 10 24.48 -50.04 19.06
C ALA A 10 24.80 -50.12 17.56
N GLY A 11 23.79 -50.03 16.69
CA GLY A 11 24.05 -50.02 15.24
C GLY A 11 22.86 -49.98 14.30
N GLN A 12 21.65 -49.61 14.74
CA GLN A 12 20.51 -49.43 13.83
C GLN A 12 20.08 -47.96 13.78
N SER A 13 20.83 -47.18 13.01
CA SER A 13 20.37 -45.90 12.47
C SER A 13 21.07 -45.69 11.14
N GLU A 14 20.48 -46.19 10.05
CA GLU A 14 20.63 -45.68 8.69
C GLU A 14 19.95 -46.64 7.71
N GLN A 15 18.78 -46.23 7.19
CA GLN A 15 18.43 -46.31 5.77
C GLN A 15 17.03 -45.73 5.58
N ALA A 16 17.01 -44.41 5.35
CA ALA A 16 15.86 -43.69 4.83
C ALA A 16 15.66 -44.07 3.36
N GLY A 17 14.58 -44.78 3.07
CA GLY A 17 14.10 -45.06 1.72
C GLY A 17 13.49 -43.82 1.07
N ALA A 18 13.99 -43.48 -0.11
CA ALA A 18 13.59 -42.36 -0.94
C ALA A 18 12.19 -42.55 -1.58
N SER A 19 11.41 -41.47 -1.64
CA SER A 19 10.56 -41.19 -2.82
C SER A 19 10.35 -39.68 -2.97
N GLY A 20 11.16 -39.08 -3.85
CA GLY A 20 11.12 -37.66 -4.16
C GLY A 20 10.11 -37.35 -5.26
N GLY A 21 9.04 -36.64 -4.91
CA GLY A 21 8.17 -35.94 -5.87
C GLY A 21 8.73 -34.56 -6.22
N LYS A 22 9.52 -34.46 -7.31
CA LYS A 22 9.97 -33.16 -7.83
C LYS A 22 8.84 -32.49 -8.63
N GLN A 23 8.13 -31.53 -8.02
CA GLN A 23 7.29 -30.59 -8.77
C GLN A 23 8.17 -29.73 -9.69
N LYS A 24 8.03 -29.91 -11.01
CA LYS A 24 8.75 -29.11 -12.03
C LYS A 24 8.20 -27.69 -12.06
N LYS A 25 8.93 -26.74 -11.46
CA LYS A 25 8.68 -25.30 -11.61
C LYS A 25 8.82 -24.92 -13.10
N PRO A 26 7.89 -24.13 -13.68
CA PRO A 26 8.00 -23.69 -15.06
C PRO A 26 9.29 -22.88 -15.23
N THR A 27 10.14 -23.34 -16.14
CA THR A 27 11.46 -22.76 -16.36
C THR A 27 11.34 -21.29 -16.80
N ARG A 28 12.15 -20.42 -16.19
CA ARG A 28 12.29 -18.96 -16.45
C ARG A 28 12.29 -18.55 -17.94
N LYS A 29 12.59 -19.48 -18.87
CA LYS A 29 12.65 -19.26 -20.32
C LYS A 29 11.30 -18.98 -20.99
N ALA A 30 10.18 -19.43 -20.43
CA ALA A 30 8.85 -19.22 -21.03
C ALA A 30 8.39 -17.75 -20.93
N PHE A 31 8.58 -17.14 -19.75
CA PHE A 31 8.24 -15.73 -19.48
C PHE A 31 9.10 -14.73 -20.27
N ASP A 32 10.30 -15.16 -20.70
CA ASP A 32 11.25 -14.33 -21.45
C ASP A 32 10.78 -14.08 -22.89
N SER A 33 10.09 -15.07 -23.48
CA SER A 33 9.61 -15.00 -24.87
C SER A 33 8.44 -14.02 -25.06
N ALA A 34 7.53 -13.96 -24.09
CA ALA A 34 6.38 -13.06 -24.10
C ALA A 34 6.81 -11.60 -23.85
N LYS A 35 7.66 -11.37 -22.84
CA LYS A 35 8.27 -10.05 -22.59
C LYS A 35 9.06 -9.53 -23.79
N ARG A 36 9.84 -10.40 -24.45
CA ARG A 36 10.65 -10.02 -25.63
C ARG A 36 9.80 -9.69 -26.87
N ARG A 37 8.62 -10.30 -27.04
CA ARG A 37 7.67 -9.94 -28.11
C ARG A 37 6.99 -8.60 -27.83
N PHE A 38 6.56 -8.37 -26.59
CA PHE A 38 5.94 -7.12 -26.17
C PHE A 38 6.91 -5.94 -26.30
N ASN A 39 8.14 -6.09 -25.80
CA ASN A 39 9.15 -5.03 -25.84
C ASN A 39 9.56 -4.66 -27.28
N ARG A 40 9.63 -5.62 -28.20
CA ARG A 40 9.92 -5.36 -29.62
C ARG A 40 8.77 -4.65 -30.34
N LYS A 41 7.53 -4.88 -29.92
CA LYS A 41 6.35 -4.21 -30.48
C LYS A 41 6.23 -2.75 -30.02
N LEU A 42 6.68 -2.44 -28.80
CA LEU A 42 6.62 -1.09 -28.21
C LEU A 42 7.84 -0.22 -28.53
N LEU A 43 9.05 -0.80 -28.53
CA LEU A 43 10.31 -0.03 -28.60
C LEU A 43 10.97 -0.05 -29.99
N GLY A 44 10.47 -0.85 -30.94
CA GLY A 44 11.11 -1.06 -32.24
C GLY A 44 12.52 -1.67 -32.13
N ASP A 45 13.25 -1.71 -33.24
CA ASP A 45 14.61 -2.31 -33.33
C ASP A 45 15.73 -1.33 -32.92
N LYS A 46 15.39 -0.06 -32.73
CA LYS A 46 16.30 0.98 -32.26
C LYS A 46 15.89 1.34 -30.85
N GLY A 47 16.73 1.00 -29.86
CA GLY A 47 16.47 1.28 -28.45
C GLY A 47 16.06 2.73 -28.22
N VAL A 48 14.76 2.98 -28.07
CA VAL A 48 14.23 4.29 -27.71
C VAL A 48 14.51 4.49 -26.24
N LYS A 49 15.41 5.43 -25.92
CA LYS A 49 15.59 5.92 -24.55
C LYS A 49 14.37 6.75 -24.19
N VAL A 50 13.36 6.11 -23.62
CA VAL A 50 12.22 6.82 -23.04
C VAL A 50 12.73 7.51 -21.78
N LYS A 51 12.79 8.84 -21.79
CA LYS A 51 12.93 9.61 -20.56
C LYS A 51 11.62 9.41 -19.79
N ALA A 52 11.71 8.80 -18.61
CA ALA A 52 10.60 8.87 -17.67
C ALA A 52 10.20 10.36 -17.52
N PRO A 53 8.90 10.69 -17.43
CA PRO A 53 8.49 12.04 -17.16
C PRO A 53 9.28 12.52 -15.95
N LYS A 54 9.90 13.70 -16.05
CA LYS A 54 10.32 14.41 -14.84
C LYS A 54 9.01 14.59 -14.07
N VAL A 55 8.85 13.79 -13.01
CA VAL A 55 7.94 14.12 -11.92
C VAL A 55 8.23 15.58 -11.65
N SER A 56 7.28 16.45 -11.99
CA SER A 56 7.38 17.87 -11.71
C SER A 56 7.84 17.95 -10.28
N SER A 57 9.01 18.54 -10.08
CA SER A 57 9.66 18.72 -8.79
C SER A 57 8.72 19.52 -7.90
N ILE A 58 7.77 18.82 -7.28
CA ILE A 58 7.15 19.23 -6.03
C ILE A 58 8.29 19.02 -5.04
N GLU A 59 9.08 20.07 -4.88
CA GLU A 59 10.14 20.11 -3.89
C GLU A 59 9.54 19.73 -2.55
N GLU A 60 10.08 18.64 -2.01
CA GLU A 60 9.91 18.17 -0.65
C GLU A 60 10.10 19.31 0.34
N THR A 61 9.02 19.78 0.92
CA THR A 61 9.03 20.19 2.32
C THR A 61 8.59 18.94 3.11
N THR A 62 9.54 18.08 3.44
CA THR A 62 9.30 16.80 4.12
C THR A 62 8.68 17.01 5.50
N LEU A 63 7.35 16.89 5.60
CA LEU A 63 6.60 16.49 6.80
C LEU A 63 5.15 16.13 6.40
N GLY A 64 4.94 14.87 6.00
CA GLY A 64 3.65 14.31 5.58
C GLY A 64 3.82 13.39 4.38
N LYS A 65 3.97 12.08 4.61
CA LYS A 65 4.20 11.10 3.53
C LYS A 65 2.97 10.87 2.64
N ILE A 66 1.79 11.07 3.21
CA ILE A 66 0.48 10.75 2.61
C ILE A 66 -0.18 12.06 2.13
N THR A 67 -0.27 13.05 3.01
CA THR A 67 -0.87 14.35 2.67
C THR A 67 0.15 15.34 2.12
N THR A 68 -0.11 15.85 0.92
CA THR A 68 0.66 16.92 0.30
C THR A 68 0.11 18.29 0.73
N ILE A 69 0.97 19.13 1.33
CA ILE A 69 0.64 20.49 1.71
C ILE A 69 0.84 21.42 0.50
N PRO A 70 -0.22 22.01 -0.07
CA PRO A 70 -0.11 22.83 -1.28
C PRO A 70 0.56 24.18 -0.98
N LYS A 71 1.46 24.64 -1.85
CA LYS A 71 2.07 25.98 -1.75
C LYS A 71 1.03 27.07 -2.01
N ILE A 72 1.12 28.19 -1.29
CA ILE A 72 0.24 29.35 -1.48
C ILE A 72 0.67 30.11 -2.75
N VAL A 73 -0.25 30.24 -3.72
CA VAL A 73 0.02 30.92 -5.01
C VAL A 73 -0.38 32.40 -4.95
N ARG A 74 -1.32 32.76 -4.07
CA ARG A 74 -1.89 34.12 -4.00
C ARG A 74 -1.01 35.04 -3.15
N ARG A 75 -0.60 36.19 -3.71
CA ARG A 75 0.32 37.15 -3.06
C ARG A 75 -0.28 37.86 -1.84
N ASN A 76 -1.61 37.98 -1.77
CA ASN A 76 -2.31 38.64 -0.67
C ASN A 76 -2.57 37.72 0.54
N MET A 77 -2.28 36.42 0.41
CA MET A 77 -2.45 35.44 1.47
C MET A 77 -1.12 35.15 2.15
N ASN A 78 -1.07 35.40 3.46
CA ASN A 78 0.08 35.08 4.30
C ASN A 78 -0.23 33.85 5.15
N GLU A 79 0.68 32.88 5.15
CA GLU A 79 0.62 31.77 6.09
C GLU A 79 0.99 32.26 7.49
N ILE A 80 0.08 32.07 8.45
CA ILE A 80 0.33 32.41 9.84
C ILE A 80 0.88 31.18 10.56
N GLU A 81 0.21 30.04 10.37
CA GLU A 81 0.53 28.82 11.11
C GLU A 81 0.04 27.57 10.39
N ILE A 82 0.78 26.47 10.55
CA ILE A 82 0.35 25.11 10.22
C ILE A 82 0.51 24.22 11.45
N GLN A 83 -0.56 23.52 11.82
CA GLN A 83 -0.52 22.51 12.90
C GLN A 83 -1.07 21.15 12.40
N PRO A 84 -0.49 20.02 12.85
CA PRO A 84 -1.05 18.71 12.57
C PRO A 84 -2.26 18.42 13.47
N ILE A 85 -3.36 17.95 12.88
CA ILE A 85 -4.50 17.37 13.61
C ILE A 85 -4.25 15.87 13.80
N LEU A 86 -4.00 15.18 12.68
CA LEU A 86 -3.60 13.78 12.66
C LEU A 86 -2.31 13.67 11.85
N LYS A 87 -1.21 13.32 12.53
CA LYS A 87 0.12 13.28 11.92
C LYS A 87 0.11 12.46 10.63
N ASN A 88 0.67 13.03 9.56
CA ASN A 88 0.74 12.50 8.19
C ASN A 88 -0.56 12.53 7.37
N PHE A 89 -1.73 12.70 7.99
CA PHE A 89 -3.04 12.65 7.31
C PHE A 89 -3.73 14.01 7.26
N SER A 90 -3.83 14.72 8.39
CA SER A 90 -4.66 15.93 8.46
C SER A 90 -3.90 17.05 9.12
N TYR A 91 -3.90 18.21 8.47
CA TYR A 91 -3.26 19.44 8.93
C TYR A 91 -4.26 20.58 8.85
N VAL A 92 -4.16 21.52 9.77
CA VAL A 92 -4.81 22.81 9.68
C VAL A 92 -3.78 23.85 9.25
N ARG A 93 -4.15 24.71 8.33
CA ARG A 93 -3.42 25.92 7.97
C ARG A 93 -4.28 27.15 8.26
N ILE A 94 -3.71 28.11 8.98
CA ILE A 94 -4.30 29.42 9.23
C ILE A 94 -3.65 30.41 8.27
N LEU A 95 -4.46 31.04 7.43
CA LEU A 95 -4.03 32.07 6.48
C LEU A 95 -4.61 33.42 6.89
N TYR A 96 -3.90 34.50 6.57
CA TYR A 96 -4.40 35.86 6.68
C TYR A 96 -4.46 36.50 5.29
N ASP A 97 -5.63 36.97 4.87
CA ASP A 97 -5.79 37.75 3.65
C ASP A 97 -5.66 39.24 3.95
N THR A 98 -4.59 39.83 3.42
CA THR A 98 -4.26 41.25 3.57
C THR A 98 -5.17 42.21 2.81
N MET A 99 -5.91 41.74 1.80
CA MET A 99 -6.86 42.58 1.05
C MET A 99 -8.20 42.67 1.75
N ALA A 100 -8.70 41.54 2.27
CA ALA A 100 -9.97 41.47 3.00
C ALA A 100 -9.81 41.77 4.51
N ASN A 101 -8.58 41.67 5.05
CA ASN A 101 -8.27 41.68 6.48
C ASN A 101 -8.98 40.57 7.26
N GLU A 102 -9.01 39.37 6.69
CA GLU A 102 -9.71 38.22 7.25
C GLU A 102 -8.77 37.02 7.44
N TYR A 103 -9.08 36.18 8.44
CA TYR A 103 -8.39 34.91 8.66
C TYR A 103 -9.16 33.77 8.01
N PHE A 104 -8.45 32.89 7.32
CA PHE A 104 -9.00 31.67 6.74
C PHE A 104 -8.48 30.45 7.48
N TYR A 105 -9.41 29.55 7.79
CA TYR A 105 -9.12 28.22 8.31
C TYR A 105 -9.18 27.21 7.17
N GLU A 106 -8.06 26.57 6.85
CA GLU A 106 -7.97 25.58 5.79
C GLU A 106 -7.64 24.21 6.38
N ALA A 107 -8.49 23.22 6.11
CA ALA A 107 -8.22 21.82 6.41
C ALA A 107 -7.52 21.17 5.20
N ILE A 108 -6.35 20.60 5.45
CA ILE A 108 -5.51 19.93 4.44
C ILE A 108 -5.51 18.43 4.73
N GLU A 109 -6.04 17.66 3.80
CA GLU A 109 -6.22 16.21 3.85
C GLU A 109 -5.67 15.55 2.58
N PRO A 110 -5.41 14.22 2.58
CA PRO A 110 -4.94 13.54 1.38
C PRO A 110 -5.98 13.67 0.28
N LYS A 111 -5.52 13.99 -0.93
CA LYS A 111 -6.38 14.03 -2.10
C LYS A 111 -6.46 12.62 -2.68
N LEU A 112 -7.68 12.17 -2.93
CA LEU A 112 -7.92 10.95 -3.69
C LEU A 112 -7.86 11.27 -5.19
N LEU A 113 -7.30 10.35 -5.97
CA LEU A 113 -7.49 10.30 -7.41
C LEU A 113 -8.95 10.01 -7.75
N GLU A 114 -9.36 10.27 -8.99
CA GLU A 114 -10.73 10.02 -9.44
C GLU A 114 -11.09 8.54 -9.25
N GLU A 115 -10.19 7.64 -9.65
CA GLU A 115 -10.36 6.20 -9.52
C GLU A 115 -10.41 5.74 -8.06
N GLU A 116 -9.63 6.36 -7.17
CA GLU A 116 -9.65 6.06 -5.73
C GLU A 116 -10.96 6.55 -5.08
N SER A 117 -11.49 7.69 -5.53
CA SER A 117 -12.76 8.23 -5.07
C SER A 117 -13.94 7.35 -5.51
N GLU A 118 -13.93 6.85 -6.75
CA GLU A 118 -14.92 5.90 -7.25
C GLU A 118 -14.86 4.58 -6.47
N LEU A 119 -13.67 4.01 -6.28
CA LEU A 119 -13.46 2.81 -5.48
C LEU A 119 -13.98 2.98 -4.05
N LEU A 120 -13.68 4.12 -3.42
CA LEU A 120 -14.20 4.44 -2.09
C LEU A 120 -15.73 4.49 -2.07
N GLY A 121 -16.36 4.98 -3.12
CA GLY A 121 -17.81 4.95 -3.30
C GLY A 121 -18.37 3.53 -3.29
N VAL A 122 -17.83 2.67 -4.15
CA VAL A 122 -18.23 1.25 -4.24
C VAL A 122 -18.02 0.53 -2.91
N LEU A 123 -16.87 0.73 -2.26
CA LEU A 123 -16.61 0.13 -0.95
C LEU A 123 -17.63 0.57 0.10
N LYS A 124 -18.02 1.85 0.12
CA LYS A 124 -19.04 2.35 1.06
C LYS A 124 -20.40 1.72 0.82
N GLU A 125 -20.81 1.57 -0.44
CA GLU A 125 -22.08 0.91 -0.80
C GLU A 125 -22.11 -0.54 -0.29
N ILE A 126 -21.07 -1.32 -0.61
CA ILE A 126 -20.95 -2.71 -0.16
C ILE A 126 -20.94 -2.79 1.37
N LEU A 127 -20.20 -1.90 2.06
CA LEU A 127 -20.16 -1.89 3.51
C LEU A 127 -21.54 -1.59 4.11
N VAL A 128 -22.27 -0.59 3.62
CA VAL A 128 -23.59 -0.25 4.17
C VAL A 128 -24.57 -1.43 4.06
N GLU A 129 -24.49 -2.21 2.98
CA GLU A 129 -25.36 -3.39 2.78
C GLU A 129 -24.98 -4.59 3.65
N ASN A 130 -23.69 -4.78 3.93
CA ASN A 130 -23.16 -6.01 4.52
C ASN A 130 -22.68 -5.87 5.98
N LEU A 131 -22.62 -4.65 6.53
CA LEU A 131 -22.07 -4.43 7.86
C LEU A 131 -23.11 -4.74 8.94
N GLU A 132 -22.77 -5.67 9.82
CA GLU A 132 -23.58 -6.01 10.98
C GLU A 132 -23.29 -5.05 12.15
N MET A 133 -24.34 -4.68 12.90
CA MET A 133 -24.18 -3.84 14.07
C MET A 133 -23.57 -4.64 15.23
N LEU A 134 -22.43 -4.19 15.74
CA LEU A 134 -21.80 -4.76 16.93
C LEU A 134 -22.25 -3.98 18.17
N GLU A 135 -23.29 -4.46 18.86
CA GLU A 135 -23.87 -3.78 20.03
C GLU A 135 -22.88 -3.71 21.21
N ASP A 136 -22.24 -4.84 21.55
CA ASP A 136 -21.37 -4.98 22.74
C ASP A 136 -19.86 -4.80 22.47
N ALA A 137 -19.50 -4.23 21.32
CA ALA A 137 -18.09 -4.03 20.96
C ALA A 137 -17.59 -2.62 21.35
N ASP A 138 -16.37 -2.57 21.88
CA ASP A 138 -15.65 -1.32 22.12
C ASP A 138 -15.23 -0.65 20.79
N LYS A 139 -14.73 0.59 20.88
CA LYS A 139 -14.32 1.37 19.70
C LYS A 139 -13.18 0.69 18.92
N GLU A 140 -12.25 0.03 19.62
CA GLU A 140 -11.09 -0.60 19.01
C GLU A 140 -11.50 -1.87 18.25
N GLN A 141 -12.35 -2.69 18.84
CA GLN A 141 -12.97 -3.87 18.25
C GLN A 141 -13.77 -3.50 17.00
N LYS A 142 -14.59 -2.45 17.07
CA LYS A 142 -15.33 -1.93 15.91
C LYS A 142 -14.39 -1.47 14.79
N GLN A 143 -13.33 -0.75 15.13
CA GLN A 143 -12.32 -0.32 14.16
C GLN A 143 -11.62 -1.52 13.51
N ASN A 144 -11.21 -2.52 14.29
CA ASN A 144 -10.52 -3.71 13.79
C ASN A 144 -11.43 -4.56 12.90
N TYR A 145 -12.71 -4.70 13.28
CA TYR A 145 -13.72 -5.37 12.46
C TYR A 145 -13.88 -4.70 11.09
N LEU A 146 -14.04 -3.37 11.08
CA LEU A 146 -14.16 -2.61 9.84
C LEU A 146 -12.92 -2.75 8.95
N ARG A 147 -11.72 -2.63 9.52
CA ARG A 147 -10.45 -2.84 8.78
C ARG A 147 -10.38 -4.21 8.14
N ARG A 148 -10.73 -5.27 8.88
CA ARG A 148 -10.71 -6.65 8.37
C ARG A 148 -11.65 -6.86 7.19
N ILE A 149 -12.85 -6.29 7.25
CA ILE A 149 -13.82 -6.38 6.16
C ILE A 149 -13.32 -5.64 4.94
N VAL A 150 -12.85 -4.40 5.10
CA VAL A 150 -12.31 -3.60 4.00
C VAL A 150 -11.13 -4.30 3.33
N ASP A 151 -10.19 -4.84 4.11
CA ASP A 151 -9.07 -5.60 3.55
C ASP A 151 -9.53 -6.87 2.79
N GLY A 152 -10.62 -7.50 3.25
CA GLY A 152 -11.26 -8.62 2.56
C GLY A 152 -11.84 -8.21 1.21
N LEU A 153 -12.62 -7.12 1.19
CA LEU A 153 -13.22 -6.57 -0.01
C LEU A 153 -12.18 -6.13 -1.04
N LEU A 154 -11.11 -5.45 -0.61
CA LEU A 154 -10.02 -5.04 -1.49
C LEU A 154 -9.33 -6.25 -2.14
N ARG A 155 -9.10 -7.33 -1.38
CA ARG A 155 -8.53 -8.58 -1.91
C ARG A 155 -9.46 -9.26 -2.92
N GLU A 156 -10.76 -9.26 -2.66
CA GLU A 156 -11.76 -9.84 -3.56
C GLU A 156 -11.88 -9.05 -4.87
N LEU A 157 -11.82 -7.71 -4.78
CA LEU A 157 -11.78 -6.82 -5.93
C LEU A 157 -10.43 -6.85 -6.68
N GLY A 158 -9.41 -7.53 -6.14
CA GLY A 158 -8.09 -7.63 -6.74
C GLY A 158 -7.33 -6.30 -6.78
N VAL A 159 -7.63 -5.39 -5.83
CA VAL A 159 -7.02 -4.06 -5.75
C VAL A 159 -5.86 -4.08 -4.76
N ASP A 160 -4.68 -3.71 -5.25
CA ASP A 160 -3.50 -3.48 -4.41
C ASP A 160 -3.37 -1.98 -4.12
N LEU A 161 -3.56 -1.60 -2.86
CA LEU A 161 -3.36 -0.22 -2.42
C LEU A 161 -1.87 0.13 -2.39
N HIS A 162 -1.53 1.32 -2.87
CA HIS A 162 -0.18 1.84 -2.72
C HIS A 162 0.09 2.18 -1.24
N PRO A 163 1.29 1.93 -0.67
CA PRO A 163 1.58 2.16 0.76
C PRO A 163 1.50 3.62 1.24
N VAL A 164 1.12 4.55 0.38
CA VAL A 164 0.89 5.97 0.69
C VAL A 164 -0.53 6.44 0.37
N SER A 165 -1.39 5.54 -0.12
CA SER A 165 -2.83 5.75 -0.31
C SER A 165 -3.62 5.07 0.81
#